data_AF-A0A0H5CX24-F1
#
_entry.id   AF-A0A0H5CX24-F1
#
_cell.length_a   1.000
_cell.length_b   1.000
_cell.length_c   1.000
_cell.angle_alpha   90.00
_cell.angle_beta   90.00
_cell.angle_gamma   90.00
#
_symmetry.space_group_name_H-M   'P 1'
#
loop_
_entity.id
_entity.type
_entity.pdbx_description
1 polymer ?
#
loop_
_entity_poly.entity_id
_entity_poly.type
_entity_poly.pdbx_seq_one_letter_code
_entity_poly.pdbx_strand_id
1 'polypeptide(L)'
;MNMKIWITAIAIGTTGVAALAHSGATGVVLERMQGMSAMAKTLKTLSPMMRGQVPYDADVVRREAGAMIGHAGEQMTRLFPEGSGGGVSKALPSVWENSEEFAALAQELRTAAEGLKLSAGNGLAAAQGNGSESMMGGATDGMMGGGSAPAMGGGMMGSDLPMTTEMFADMPTDRAFAMVAQTCSACHQKFRKEDK
;
A
#
# COMPACT_ATOMS: atom_id res chain seq x y z
N MET A 1 -29.38 43.47 36.76
CA MET A 1 -30.03 43.10 35.48
C MET A 1 -28.96 42.40 34.66
N ASN A 2 -28.96 41.06 34.67
CA ASN A 2 -27.85 40.25 34.16
C ASN A 2 -28.15 39.80 32.72
N MET A 3 -27.44 40.38 31.75
CA MET A 3 -27.59 40.12 30.33
C MET A 3 -26.86 38.82 29.95
N LYS A 4 -27.62 37.77 29.60
CA LYS A 4 -27.11 36.50 29.07
C LYS A 4 -26.86 36.66 27.58
N ILE A 5 -25.58 36.71 27.19
CA ILE A 5 -25.12 36.73 25.80
C ILE A 5 -25.22 35.30 25.25
N TRP A 6 -26.12 35.08 24.30
CA TRP A 6 -26.23 33.83 23.56
C TRP A 6 -25.22 33.86 22.41
N ILE A 7 -24.20 32.99 22.47
CA ILE A 7 -23.23 32.81 21.38
C ILE A 7 -23.84 31.82 20.39
N THR A 8 -24.27 32.35 19.24
CA THR A 8 -24.73 31.57 18.09
C THR A 8 -23.56 30.77 17.52
N ALA A 9 -23.68 29.43 17.54
CA ALA A 9 -22.69 28.53 16.96
C ALA A 9 -22.66 28.70 15.43
N ILE A 10 -21.57 29.28 14.92
CA ILE A 10 -21.27 29.31 13.49
C ILE A 10 -20.79 27.93 13.08
N ALA A 11 -21.62 27.21 12.31
CA ALA A 11 -21.23 26.00 11.62
C ALA A 11 -20.20 26.37 10.54
N ILE A 12 -18.92 26.12 10.82
CA ILE A 12 -17.85 26.24 9.83
C ILE A 12 -17.94 25.00 8.93
N GLY A 13 -18.58 25.17 7.77
CA GLY A 13 -18.54 24.19 6.70
C GLY A 13 -17.12 24.09 6.16
N THR A 14 -16.50 22.92 6.31
CA THR A 14 -15.21 22.60 5.69
C THR A 14 -15.44 22.30 4.20
N THR A 15 -15.51 23.36 3.39
CA THR A 15 -15.47 23.23 1.92
C THR A 15 -14.14 22.62 1.48
N GLY A 16 -14.22 21.59 0.65
CA GLY A 16 -13.12 20.68 0.34
C GLY A 16 -11.92 21.29 -0.37
N VAL A 17 -10.74 21.13 0.24
CA VAL A 17 -9.43 21.38 -0.38
C VAL A 17 -8.96 20.11 -1.10
N ALA A 18 -9.60 19.75 -2.21
CA ALA A 18 -9.18 18.59 -3.02
C ALA A 18 -8.66 18.97 -4.42
N ALA A 19 -8.75 20.23 -4.84
CA ALA A 19 -8.49 20.62 -6.24
C ALA A 19 -7.04 21.10 -6.54
N LEU A 20 -6.16 21.22 -5.54
CA LEU A 20 -4.83 21.82 -5.76
C LEU A 20 -3.76 20.83 -6.28
N ALA A 21 -3.92 19.52 -6.05
CA ALA A 21 -2.86 18.54 -6.32
C ALA A 21 -2.57 18.32 -7.82
N HIS A 22 -3.50 18.67 -8.72
CA HIS A 22 -3.39 18.44 -10.16
C HIS A 22 -3.52 19.72 -11.00
N SER A 23 -3.38 20.89 -10.37
CA SER A 23 -3.51 22.17 -11.06
C SER A 23 -2.53 22.24 -12.25
N GLY A 24 -3.04 22.54 -13.45
CA GLY A 24 -2.25 22.63 -14.68
C GLY A 24 -1.97 21.30 -15.39
N ALA A 25 -2.43 20.15 -14.87
CA ALA A 25 -2.34 18.87 -15.58
C ALA A 25 -3.51 18.71 -16.57
N THR A 26 -3.23 18.18 -17.75
CA THR A 26 -4.23 17.88 -18.80
C THR A 26 -3.96 16.53 -19.45
N GLY A 27 -4.96 15.97 -20.14
CA GLY A 27 -4.83 14.71 -20.90
C GLY A 27 -4.29 13.56 -20.06
N VAL A 28 -3.39 12.76 -20.64
CA VAL A 28 -2.78 11.57 -20.00
C VAL A 28 -2.06 11.89 -18.68
N VAL A 29 -1.55 13.12 -18.53
CA VAL A 29 -0.87 13.56 -17.29
C VAL A 29 -1.87 13.71 -16.15
N LEU A 30 -3.02 14.33 -16.41
CA LEU A 30 -4.08 14.46 -15.42
C LEU A 30 -4.63 13.08 -15.03
N GLU A 31 -4.87 12.23 -16.02
CA GLU A 31 -5.43 10.89 -15.81
C GLU A 31 -4.55 10.03 -14.91
N ARG A 32 -3.23 9.95 -15.17
CA ARG A 32 -2.33 9.17 -14.30
C ARG A 32 -2.23 9.77 -12.90
N MET A 33 -2.24 11.09 -12.74
CA MET A 33 -2.16 11.71 -11.42
C MET A 33 -3.41 11.43 -10.59
N GLN A 34 -4.59 11.39 -11.24
CA GLN A 34 -5.83 10.95 -10.61
C GLN A 34 -5.77 9.47 -10.20
N GLY A 35 -5.27 8.59 -11.07
CA GLY A 35 -5.03 7.19 -10.75
C GLY A 35 -4.10 7.00 -9.55
N MET A 36 -2.97 7.72 -9.51
CA MET A 36 -2.05 7.74 -8.37
C MET A 36 -2.73 8.22 -7.09
N SER A 37 -3.58 9.25 -7.17
CA SER A 37 -4.33 9.76 -6.04
C SER A 37 -5.37 8.77 -5.51
N ALA A 38 -6.03 8.02 -6.40
CA ALA A 38 -6.95 6.95 -6.02
C ALA A 38 -6.23 5.82 -5.26
N MET A 39 -5.06 5.41 -5.74
CA MET A 39 -4.22 4.42 -5.04
C MET A 39 -3.68 4.95 -3.71
N ALA A 40 -3.26 6.22 -3.64
CA ALA A 40 -2.85 6.85 -2.38
C ALA A 40 -4.01 6.90 -1.36
N LYS A 41 -5.24 7.16 -1.82
CA LYS A 41 -6.45 7.11 -0.98
C LYS A 41 -6.72 5.69 -0.44
N THR A 42 -6.49 4.66 -1.24
CA THR A 42 -6.54 3.26 -0.79
C THR A 42 -5.57 3.04 0.37
N LEU A 43 -4.29 3.39 0.20
CA LEU A 43 -3.28 3.23 1.26
C LEU A 43 -3.68 4.01 2.53
N LYS A 44 -4.17 5.24 2.39
CA LYS A 44 -4.61 6.07 3.52
C LYS A 44 -5.78 5.42 4.28
N THR A 45 -6.70 4.79 3.57
CA THR A 45 -7.86 4.11 4.16
C THR A 45 -7.44 2.85 4.90
N LEU A 46 -6.58 2.02 4.30
CA LEU A 46 -6.20 0.72 4.87
C LEU A 46 -5.11 0.81 5.95
N SER A 47 -4.21 1.80 5.88
CA SER A 47 -3.08 1.92 6.81
C SER A 47 -3.45 1.87 8.30
N PRO A 48 -4.43 2.64 8.83
CA PRO A 48 -4.81 2.55 10.24
C PRO A 48 -5.42 1.19 10.58
N MET A 49 -6.13 0.55 9.63
CA MET A 49 -6.71 -0.78 9.81
C MET A 49 -5.62 -1.85 9.93
N MET A 50 -4.61 -1.82 9.06
CA MET A 50 -3.47 -2.74 9.13
C MET A 50 -2.64 -2.56 10.40
N ARG A 51 -2.66 -1.35 10.98
CA ARG A 51 -2.02 -1.03 12.26
C ARG A 51 -2.91 -1.34 13.49
N GLY A 52 -4.10 -1.93 13.29
CA GLY A 52 -5.03 -2.22 14.38
C GLY A 52 -5.59 -1.00 15.11
N GLN A 53 -5.49 0.19 14.52
CA GLN A 53 -5.96 1.45 15.11
C GLN A 53 -7.46 1.68 14.91
N VAL A 54 -8.04 0.97 13.95
CA VAL A 54 -9.48 0.91 13.69
C VAL A 54 -9.88 -0.56 13.51
N PRO A 55 -11.17 -0.93 13.68
CA PRO A 55 -11.63 -2.29 13.46
C PRO A 55 -11.27 -2.81 12.06
N TYR A 56 -10.88 -4.08 11.99
CA TYR A 56 -10.60 -4.76 10.73
C TYR A 56 -11.91 -5.06 9.99
N ASP A 57 -11.94 -4.74 8.70
CA ASP A 57 -13.08 -5.00 7.82
C ASP A 57 -12.59 -5.56 6.47
N ALA A 58 -12.86 -6.85 6.26
CA ALA A 58 -12.45 -7.58 5.07
C ALA A 58 -13.10 -7.04 3.78
N ASP A 59 -14.33 -6.53 3.84
CA ASP A 59 -15.02 -5.98 2.67
C ASP A 59 -14.43 -4.63 2.26
N VAL A 60 -14.02 -3.82 3.24
CA VAL A 60 -13.25 -2.60 2.99
C VAL A 60 -11.91 -2.95 2.32
N VAL A 61 -11.17 -3.94 2.82
CA VAL A 61 -9.91 -4.38 2.18
C VAL A 61 -10.16 -4.80 0.73
N ARG A 62 -11.16 -5.66 0.47
CA ARG A 62 -11.50 -6.11 -0.89
C ARG A 62 -11.84 -4.96 -1.83
N ARG A 63 -12.64 -4.00 -1.37
CA ARG A 63 -13.07 -2.85 -2.17
C ARG A 63 -11.89 -1.95 -2.52
N GLU A 64 -11.08 -1.57 -1.53
CA GLU A 64 -9.96 -0.65 -1.75
C GLU A 64 -8.85 -1.33 -2.59
N ALA A 65 -8.55 -2.61 -2.36
CA ALA A 65 -7.66 -3.38 -3.22
C ALA A 65 -8.19 -3.44 -4.67
N GLY A 66 -9.50 -3.61 -4.86
CA GLY A 66 -10.15 -3.54 -6.17
C GLY A 66 -9.94 -2.20 -6.88
N ALA A 67 -10.05 -1.09 -6.15
CA ALA A 67 -9.78 0.24 -6.70
C ALA A 67 -8.31 0.38 -7.15
N MET A 68 -7.37 -0.18 -6.39
CA MET A 68 -5.94 -0.17 -6.76
C MET A 68 -5.65 -0.99 -8.02
N ILE A 69 -6.22 -2.18 -8.14
CA ILE A 69 -6.06 -3.06 -9.32
C ILE A 69 -6.47 -2.32 -10.61
N GLY A 70 -7.51 -1.49 -10.54
CA GLY A 70 -7.99 -0.69 -11.68
C GLY A 70 -7.01 0.38 -12.18
N HIS A 71 -5.99 0.73 -11.40
CA HIS A 71 -5.01 1.77 -11.73
C HIS A 71 -3.57 1.23 -11.82
N ALA A 72 -3.36 -0.08 -11.68
CA ALA A 72 -2.05 -0.73 -11.72
C ALA A 72 -1.82 -1.53 -13.03
N GLY A 73 -0.62 -2.07 -13.21
CA GLY A 73 -0.24 -2.87 -14.38
C GLY A 73 -0.32 -2.08 -15.68
N GLU A 74 -0.86 -2.71 -16.73
CA GLU A 74 -1.01 -2.10 -18.07
C GLU A 74 -1.82 -0.79 -18.07
N GLN A 75 -2.83 -0.68 -17.19
CA GLN A 75 -3.61 0.56 -17.07
C GLN A 75 -2.76 1.74 -16.60
N MET A 76 -1.70 1.47 -15.81
CA MET A 76 -0.73 2.49 -15.46
C MET A 76 0.18 2.80 -16.64
N THR A 77 0.81 1.80 -17.24
CA THR A 77 1.88 2.00 -18.24
C THR A 77 1.39 2.73 -19.48
N ARG A 78 0.14 2.49 -19.91
CA ARG A 78 -0.45 3.19 -21.06
C ARG A 78 -0.56 4.72 -20.88
N LEU A 79 -0.50 5.22 -19.65
CA LEU A 79 -0.60 6.65 -19.33
C LEU A 79 0.76 7.37 -19.30
N PHE A 80 1.84 6.67 -19.68
CA PHE A 80 3.19 7.21 -19.79
C PHE A 80 3.74 7.13 -21.23
N PRO A 81 3.02 7.63 -22.26
CA PRO A 81 3.60 7.70 -23.60
C PRO A 81 4.84 8.61 -23.61
N GLU A 82 5.78 8.36 -24.52
CA GLU A 82 6.95 9.21 -24.71
C GLU A 82 6.54 10.68 -24.92
N GLY A 83 7.36 11.59 -24.39
CA GLY A 83 7.06 13.03 -24.43
C GLY A 83 6.00 13.51 -23.43
N SER A 84 5.37 12.62 -22.65
CA SER A 84 4.41 13.02 -21.60
C SER A 84 5.06 13.47 -20.27
N GLY A 85 6.38 13.69 -20.27
CA GLY A 85 7.14 14.22 -19.13
C GLY A 85 7.10 15.74 -19.00
N GLY A 86 7.85 16.28 -18.04
CA GLY A 86 7.99 17.72 -17.85
C GLY A 86 6.75 18.42 -17.25
N GLY A 87 6.79 19.75 -17.20
CA GLY A 87 5.73 20.58 -16.62
C GLY A 87 5.40 20.17 -15.18
N VAL A 88 4.10 19.99 -14.90
CA VAL A 88 3.59 19.53 -13.59
C VAL A 88 3.82 18.04 -13.32
N SER A 89 4.32 17.28 -14.30
CA SER A 89 4.60 15.86 -14.15
C SER A 89 5.80 15.62 -13.22
N LYS A 90 5.59 14.70 -12.28
CA LYS A 90 6.63 14.16 -11.40
C LYS A 90 7.36 12.95 -12.01
N ALA A 91 6.97 12.48 -13.19
CA ALA A 91 7.70 11.41 -13.89
C ALA A 91 9.12 11.87 -14.24
N LEU A 92 10.10 11.01 -13.97
CA LEU A 92 11.49 11.17 -14.39
C LEU A 92 11.71 10.62 -15.80
N PRO A 93 12.73 11.09 -16.55
CA PRO A 93 13.12 10.51 -17.85
C PRO A 93 13.35 9.00 -17.80
N SER A 94 13.80 8.50 -16.65
CA SER A 94 14.04 7.07 -16.39
C SER A 94 12.84 6.18 -16.69
N VAL A 95 11.60 6.69 -16.63
CA VAL A 95 10.38 5.94 -16.99
C VAL A 95 10.46 5.41 -18.43
N TRP A 96 10.95 6.22 -19.35
CA TRP A 96 11.07 5.84 -20.76
C TRP A 96 12.38 5.12 -21.05
N GLU A 97 13.48 5.55 -20.41
CA GLU A 97 14.79 4.92 -20.56
C GLU A 97 14.81 3.47 -20.02
N ASN A 98 14.01 3.16 -18.99
CA ASN A 98 13.91 1.83 -18.37
C ASN A 98 12.45 1.33 -18.38
N SER A 99 11.79 1.45 -19.53
CA SER A 99 10.35 1.17 -19.68
C SER A 99 9.94 -0.26 -19.31
N GLU A 100 10.79 -1.25 -19.57
CA GLU A 100 10.55 -2.64 -19.18
C GLU A 100 10.48 -2.81 -17.66
N GLU A 101 11.40 -2.19 -16.93
CA GLU A 101 11.44 -2.27 -15.47
C GLU A 101 10.29 -1.48 -14.82
N PHE A 102 9.95 -0.32 -15.40
CA PHE A 102 8.76 0.42 -14.99
C PHE A 102 7.49 -0.43 -15.18
N ALA A 103 7.37 -1.11 -16.32
CA ALA A 103 6.24 -2.01 -16.60
C ALA A 103 6.23 -3.24 -15.68
N ALA A 104 7.41 -3.79 -15.34
CA ALA A 104 7.51 -4.89 -14.38
C ALA A 104 7.01 -4.49 -12.99
N LEU A 105 7.45 -3.35 -12.45
CA LEU A 105 6.96 -2.83 -11.17
C LEU A 105 5.48 -2.46 -11.21
N ALA A 106 5.00 -1.96 -12.36
CA ALA A 106 3.57 -1.72 -12.56
C ALA A 106 2.75 -3.00 -12.42
N GLN A 107 3.23 -4.08 -13.03
CA GLN A 107 2.58 -5.38 -12.97
C GLN A 107 2.72 -6.02 -11.60
N GLU A 108 3.87 -5.88 -10.95
CA GLU A 108 4.09 -6.33 -9.57
C GLU A 108 3.11 -5.64 -8.61
N LEU A 109 2.87 -4.34 -8.77
CA LEU A 109 1.89 -3.61 -7.96
C LEU A 109 0.49 -4.17 -8.15
N ARG A 110 0.12 -4.51 -9.39
CA ARG A 110 -1.16 -5.15 -9.68
C ARG A 110 -1.27 -6.51 -8.99
N THR A 111 -0.26 -7.35 -9.12
CA THR A 111 -0.22 -8.67 -8.49
C THR A 111 -0.28 -8.57 -6.96
N ALA A 112 0.44 -7.63 -6.36
CA ALA A 112 0.40 -7.38 -4.92
C ALA A 112 -0.99 -6.89 -4.48
N ALA A 113 -1.66 -6.05 -5.27
CA ALA A 113 -3.02 -5.60 -4.99
C ALA A 113 -4.06 -6.73 -5.13
N GLU A 114 -3.90 -7.62 -6.11
CA GLU A 114 -4.69 -8.85 -6.24
C GLU A 114 -4.47 -9.77 -5.02
N GLY A 115 -3.23 -9.92 -4.59
CA GLY A 115 -2.86 -10.62 -3.36
C GLY A 115 -3.48 -10.01 -2.10
N LEU A 116 -3.44 -8.68 -1.96
CA LEU A 116 -4.10 -7.96 -0.87
C LEU A 116 -5.61 -8.22 -0.86
N LYS A 117 -6.25 -8.25 -2.03
CA LYS A 117 -7.68 -8.58 -2.14
C LYS A 117 -7.98 -10.01 -1.70
N LEU A 118 -7.14 -10.98 -2.07
CA LEU A 118 -7.29 -12.40 -1.71
C LEU A 118 -7.07 -12.63 -0.21
N SER A 119 -6.02 -12.02 0.36
CA SER A 119 -5.70 -12.14 1.80
C SER A 119 -6.70 -11.47 2.74
N ALA A 120 -7.70 -10.75 2.23
CA ALA A 120 -8.69 -10.04 3.05
C ALA A 120 -9.50 -10.95 4.00
N GLY A 121 -9.58 -12.25 3.74
CA GLY A 121 -10.20 -13.21 4.66
C GLY A 121 -9.34 -13.57 5.88
N ASN A 122 -8.03 -13.32 5.80
CA ASN A 122 -7.06 -13.86 6.74
C ASN A 122 -6.89 -12.98 7.98
N GLY A 123 -7.30 -11.71 7.92
CA GLY A 123 -7.13 -10.78 9.03
C GLY A 123 -5.68 -10.38 9.28
N LEU A 124 -5.45 -9.69 10.40
CA LEU A 124 -4.13 -9.21 10.80
C LEU A 124 -3.34 -10.32 11.50
N ALA A 125 -2.01 -10.36 11.28
CA ALA A 125 -1.12 -11.34 11.91
C ALA A 125 -1.25 -11.34 13.45
N ALA A 126 -1.38 -10.16 14.06
CA ALA A 126 -1.55 -10.02 15.51
C ALA A 126 -2.84 -10.65 16.05
N ALA A 127 -3.89 -10.78 15.23
CA ALA A 127 -5.14 -11.42 15.62
C ALA A 127 -5.08 -12.97 15.50
N GLN A 128 -4.15 -13.50 14.68
CA GLN A 128 -3.97 -14.93 14.46
C GLN A 128 -3.20 -15.62 15.60
N GLY A 129 -2.36 -14.88 16.34
CA GLY A 129 -1.56 -15.39 17.46
C GLY A 129 -2.36 -15.90 18.66
N ASN A 130 -3.65 -15.56 18.75
CA ASN A 130 -4.55 -15.99 19.83
C ASN A 130 -5.43 -17.20 19.45
N GLY A 131 -5.26 -17.76 18.24
CA GLY A 131 -6.03 -18.91 17.74
C GLY A 131 -5.31 -20.26 17.87
N SER A 132 -4.03 -20.26 18.25
CA SER A 132 -3.18 -21.46 18.33
C SER A 132 -2.99 -22.00 19.76
N GLU A 133 -3.74 -21.50 20.75
CA GLU A 133 -3.71 -22.00 22.14
C GLU A 133 -4.39 -23.38 22.32
N SER A 134 -4.88 -24.01 21.24
CA SER A 134 -5.46 -25.38 21.31
C SER A 134 -4.51 -26.52 20.91
N MET A 135 -3.22 -26.26 20.66
CA MET A 135 -2.25 -27.31 20.28
C MET A 135 -1.01 -27.37 21.19
N MET A 136 -1.10 -26.89 22.44
CA MET A 136 -0.06 -27.09 23.46
C MET A 136 -0.61 -27.85 24.67
N GLY A 137 -0.95 -29.11 24.44
CA GLY A 137 -1.34 -30.07 25.48
C GLY A 137 -0.56 -31.36 25.30
N GLY A 138 0.74 -31.34 25.60
CA GLY A 138 1.57 -32.55 25.50
C GLY A 138 3.01 -32.37 25.95
N ALA A 139 3.28 -32.85 27.16
CA ALA A 139 4.56 -33.29 27.71
C ALA A 139 5.58 -32.24 28.19
N THR A 140 5.61 -32.13 29.52
CA THR A 140 6.76 -31.86 30.38
C THR A 140 7.98 -32.71 30.00
N ASP A 141 9.17 -32.11 29.91
CA ASP A 141 10.35 -32.41 30.73
C ASP A 141 11.66 -31.94 30.07
N GLY A 142 12.44 -31.17 30.84
CA GLY A 142 13.90 -31.11 30.72
C GLY A 142 14.51 -30.29 29.57
N MET A 143 15.29 -29.26 29.92
CA MET A 143 16.76 -29.23 29.74
C MET A 143 17.28 -27.79 29.57
N MET A 144 17.86 -27.27 30.67
CA MET A 144 18.81 -26.16 30.66
C MET A 144 20.14 -26.65 30.08
N GLY A 145 20.75 -25.90 29.15
CA GLY A 145 22.10 -26.19 28.68
C GLY A 145 22.63 -25.11 27.75
N GLY A 146 23.48 -24.22 28.29
CA GLY A 146 24.09 -23.12 27.55
C GLY A 146 25.07 -23.52 26.46
N GLY A 147 25.26 -22.61 25.50
CA GLY A 147 26.27 -22.69 24.46
C GLY A 147 26.31 -21.40 23.63
N SER A 148 27.48 -20.80 23.55
CA SER A 148 27.79 -19.51 22.91
C SER A 148 27.54 -19.49 21.39
N ALA A 149 27.36 -18.26 20.87
CA ALA A 149 27.02 -17.87 19.50
C ALA A 149 27.91 -18.44 18.35
N PRO A 150 27.48 -18.27 17.09
CA PRO A 150 27.97 -17.08 16.39
C PRO A 150 26.91 -16.32 15.58
N ALA A 151 27.28 -15.09 15.22
CA ALA A 151 26.56 -14.16 14.37
C ALA A 151 26.18 -14.74 13.02
N MET A 152 24.92 -14.57 12.63
CA MET A 152 24.45 -14.71 11.25
C MET A 152 24.23 -13.31 10.68
N GLY A 153 25.33 -12.68 10.26
CA GLY A 153 25.31 -11.72 9.17
C GLY A 153 25.26 -12.51 7.87
N GLY A 154 24.14 -12.43 7.15
CA GLY A 154 23.97 -13.06 5.85
C GLY A 154 22.77 -12.42 5.17
N GLY A 155 23.04 -11.62 4.14
CA GLY A 155 22.06 -10.86 3.40
C GLY A 155 20.87 -11.72 2.99
N MET A 156 19.68 -11.16 3.21
CA MET A 156 18.43 -11.63 2.63
C MET A 156 18.49 -11.31 1.13
N MET A 157 19.28 -12.12 0.40
CA MET A 157 19.35 -12.13 -1.05
C MET A 157 17.95 -12.36 -1.58
N GLY A 158 17.52 -11.45 -2.46
CA GLY A 158 16.21 -11.44 -3.08
C GLY A 158 15.84 -12.81 -3.60
N SER A 159 14.73 -13.34 -3.10
CA SER A 159 14.04 -14.42 -3.77
C SER A 159 13.46 -13.86 -5.06
N ASP A 160 14.15 -14.09 -6.18
CA ASP A 160 13.65 -14.00 -7.57
C ASP A 160 12.53 -15.03 -7.85
N LEU A 161 11.69 -15.30 -6.85
CA LEU A 161 10.43 -15.98 -7.07
C LEU A 161 9.42 -14.88 -7.41
N PRO A 162 8.81 -14.91 -8.60
CA PRO A 162 7.73 -13.97 -8.91
C PRO A 162 6.71 -14.10 -7.79
N MET A 163 6.34 -12.99 -7.15
CA MET A 163 5.24 -12.97 -6.18
C MET A 163 4.00 -13.53 -6.88
N THR A 164 3.68 -14.80 -6.67
CA THR A 164 2.49 -15.38 -7.28
C THR A 164 1.29 -15.02 -6.41
N THR A 165 0.14 -14.83 -7.02
CA THR A 165 -1.13 -14.56 -6.32
C THR A 165 -1.46 -15.64 -5.28
N GLU A 166 -0.95 -16.86 -5.48
CA GLU A 166 -1.13 -18.01 -4.60
C GLU A 166 -0.41 -17.83 -3.25
N MET A 167 0.74 -17.16 -3.23
CA MET A 167 1.47 -16.87 -1.98
C MET A 167 0.69 -15.96 -1.04
N PHE A 168 -0.32 -15.25 -1.54
CA PHE A 168 -1.15 -14.36 -0.74
C PHE A 168 -2.35 -15.04 -0.10
N ALA A 169 -2.72 -16.25 -0.54
CA ALA A 169 -3.91 -16.95 -0.05
C ALA A 169 -3.84 -17.27 1.46
N ASP A 170 -2.63 -17.56 1.97
CA ASP A 170 -2.40 -17.89 3.39
C ASP A 170 -1.74 -16.75 4.17
N MET A 171 -1.41 -15.64 3.50
CA MET A 171 -0.68 -14.54 4.11
C MET A 171 -1.62 -13.66 4.97
N PRO A 172 -1.19 -13.20 6.16
CA PRO A 172 -1.93 -12.17 6.89
C PRO A 172 -2.08 -10.90 6.05
N THR A 173 -3.23 -10.23 6.13
CA THR A 173 -3.57 -9.09 5.28
C THR A 173 -2.60 -7.92 5.46
N ASP A 174 -2.09 -7.69 6.66
CA ASP A 174 -1.11 -6.63 6.95
C ASP A 174 0.24 -6.87 6.26
N ARG A 175 0.62 -8.13 6.06
CA ARG A 175 1.82 -8.49 5.29
C ARG A 175 1.61 -8.31 3.80
N ALA A 176 0.45 -8.70 3.27
CA ALA A 176 0.09 -8.44 1.88
C ALA A 176 0.05 -6.93 1.59
N PHE A 177 -0.49 -6.14 2.51
CA PHE A 177 -0.50 -4.68 2.43
C PHE A 177 0.92 -4.08 2.45
N ALA A 178 1.83 -4.64 3.25
CA ALA A 178 3.22 -4.19 3.29
C ALA A 178 3.93 -4.40 1.93
N MET A 179 3.66 -5.50 1.24
CA MET A 179 4.21 -5.76 -0.10
C MET A 179 3.74 -4.70 -1.11
N VAL A 180 2.46 -4.33 -1.09
CA VAL A 180 1.93 -3.24 -1.91
C VAL A 180 2.70 -1.93 -1.65
N ALA A 181 2.89 -1.56 -0.38
CA ALA A 181 3.60 -0.34 -0.02
C ALA A 181 5.08 -0.38 -0.45
N GLN A 182 5.72 -1.55 -0.37
CA GLN A 182 7.09 -1.76 -0.83
C GLN A 182 7.23 -1.54 -2.34
N THR A 183 6.31 -2.07 -3.16
CA THR A 183 6.32 -1.84 -4.61
C THR A 183 6.11 -0.36 -4.95
N CYS A 184 5.24 0.36 -4.23
CA CYS A 184 5.10 1.81 -4.40
C CYS A 184 6.42 2.55 -4.13
N SER A 185 7.12 2.18 -3.06
CA SER A 185 8.41 2.78 -2.68
C SER A 185 9.48 2.52 -3.75
N ALA A 186 9.61 1.27 -4.19
CA ALA A 186 10.59 0.88 -5.22
C ALA A 186 10.38 1.65 -6.53
N CYS A 187 9.13 1.74 -7.00
CA CYS A 187 8.80 2.51 -8.21
C CYS A 187 9.07 4.01 -8.03
N HIS A 188 8.68 4.60 -6.90
CA HIS A 188 8.86 6.03 -6.69
C HIS A 188 10.33 6.44 -6.57
N GLN A 189 11.18 5.62 -5.94
CA GLN A 189 12.61 5.88 -5.81
C GLN A 189 13.31 6.03 -7.17
N LYS A 190 12.88 5.27 -8.18
CA LYS A 190 13.53 5.26 -9.50
C LYS A 190 12.86 6.16 -10.54
N PHE A 191 11.54 6.33 -10.45
CA PHE A 191 10.74 6.88 -11.56
C PHE A 191 10.00 8.17 -11.22
N ARG A 192 9.99 8.61 -9.95
CA ARG A 192 9.26 9.81 -9.51
C ARG A 192 10.20 10.82 -8.86
N LYS A 193 10.07 12.10 -9.24
CA LYS A 193 10.72 13.23 -8.57
C LYS A 193 10.25 13.32 -7.11
N GLU A 194 11.17 13.51 -6.19
CA GLU A 194 10.84 13.83 -4.80
C GLU A 194 10.13 15.19 -4.70
N ASP A 195 9.24 15.29 -3.73
CA ASP A 195 8.63 16.56 -3.35
C ASP A 195 9.63 17.31 -2.46
N LYS A 196 9.98 18.54 -2.87
CA LYS A 196 10.86 19.43 -2.10
C LYS A 196 10.11 20.10 -0.96
#